data_AF-A0A0R2V059-F1
#
_entry.id   AF-A0A0R2V059-F1
#
_cell.length_a   1.000
_cell.length_b   1.000
_cell.length_c   1.000
_cell.angle_alpha   90.00
_cell.angle_beta   90.00
_cell.angle_gamma   90.00
#
_symmetry.space_group_name_H-M   'P 1'
#
loop_
_entity.id
_entity.type
_entity.pdbx_description
1 polymer ?
#
loop_
_entity_poly.entity_id
_entity_poly.type
_entity_poly.pdbx_seq_one_letter_code
_entity_poly.pdbx_strand_id
1 'polypeptide(L)'
;MEALSIWIRSNRAFLGFIVRFLVTFFVLSFLYSLYLVVVKRNGDLDMVTYWISRLSHETALFMGVADCEWSCFLDGCYVGREGRMVNILEGCNGLRLAIVYAAYVIGIGGWTWRSLVQAFVGLFVVQLFNVVRIGSLIA
;
A
#
# COMPACT_ATOMS: atom_id res chain seq x y z
N MET A 1 -14.56 16.21 -35.89
CA MET A 1 -14.97 14.93 -35.26
C MET A 1 -14.18 13.73 -35.78
N GLU A 2 -13.79 13.70 -37.06
CA GLU A 2 -13.01 12.57 -37.63
C GLU A 2 -11.62 12.38 -37.02
N ALA A 3 -10.88 13.46 -36.77
CA ALA A 3 -9.56 13.38 -36.13
C ALA A 3 -9.62 12.72 -34.72
N LEU A 4 -10.67 13.01 -33.96
CA LEU A 4 -10.88 12.43 -32.62
C LEU A 4 -11.21 10.93 -32.70
N SER A 5 -12.08 10.52 -33.64
CA SER A 5 -12.46 9.11 -33.78
C SER A 5 -11.29 8.24 -34.28
N ILE A 6 -10.46 8.78 -35.18
CA ILE A 6 -9.21 8.14 -35.64
C ILE A 6 -8.24 7.99 -34.46
N TRP A 7 -8.05 9.05 -33.67
CA TRP A 7 -7.18 9.01 -32.50
C TRP A 7 -7.64 7.97 -31.47
N ILE A 8 -8.94 7.93 -31.13
CA ILE A 8 -9.51 6.95 -30.19
C ILE A 8 -9.29 5.52 -30.70
N ARG A 9 -9.50 5.28 -32.00
CA ARG A 9 -9.34 3.95 -32.59
C ARG A 9 -7.88 3.50 -32.54
N SER A 10 -6.95 4.40 -32.85
CA SER A 10 -5.50 4.15 -32.79
C SER A 10 -5.01 3.87 -31.36
N ASN A 11 -5.62 4.52 -30.36
CA ASN A 11 -5.22 4.42 -28.95
C ASN A 11 -6.14 3.52 -28.10
N ARG A 12 -6.90 2.60 -28.72
CA ARG A 12 -7.88 1.77 -28.01
C ARG A 12 -7.27 1.00 -26.83
N ALA A 13 -6.09 0.42 -27.01
CA ALA A 13 -5.41 -0.35 -25.95
C ALA A 13 -5.03 0.53 -24.75
N PHE A 14 -4.51 1.72 -25.01
CA PHE A 14 -4.18 2.72 -23.98
C PHE A 14 -5.41 3.22 -23.24
N LEU A 15 -6.49 3.55 -23.96
CA LEU A 15 -7.76 3.94 -23.34
C LEU A 15 -8.34 2.81 -22.48
N GLY A 16 -8.25 1.57 -22.98
CA GLY A 16 -8.63 0.38 -22.21
C GLY A 16 -7.82 0.23 -20.93
N PHE A 17 -6.50 0.48 -20.97
CA PHE A 17 -5.66 0.52 -19.78
C PHE A 17 -6.13 1.61 -18.79
N ILE A 18 -6.32 2.85 -19.25
CA ILE A 18 -6.74 3.97 -18.39
C ILE A 18 -8.04 3.64 -17.66
N VAL A 19 -9.05 3.19 -18.39
CA VAL A 19 -10.37 2.90 -17.80
C VAL A 19 -10.23 1.82 -16.72
N ARG A 20 -9.54 0.72 -17.02
CA ARG A 20 -9.33 -0.38 -16.05
C ARG A 20 -8.53 0.05 -14.83
N PHE A 21 -7.46 0.82 -15.05
CA PHE A 21 -6.63 1.39 -13.99
C PHE A 21 -7.46 2.28 -13.07
N LEU A 22 -8.16 3.27 -13.63
CA LEU A 22 -8.94 4.24 -12.85
C LEU A 22 -10.08 3.56 -12.09
N VAL A 23 -10.85 2.68 -12.75
CA VAL A 23 -11.93 1.94 -12.09
C VAL A 23 -11.39 1.12 -10.93
N THR A 24 -10.31 0.36 -11.16
CA THR A 24 -9.71 -0.48 -10.10
C THR A 24 -9.15 0.38 -8.97
N PHE A 25 -8.43 1.46 -9.29
CA PHE A 25 -7.86 2.38 -8.31
C PHE A 25 -8.95 3.02 -7.43
N PHE A 26 -10.01 3.56 -8.03
CA PHE A 26 -11.09 4.20 -7.27
C PHE A 26 -11.88 3.20 -6.44
N VAL A 27 -12.19 2.01 -6.98
CA VAL A 27 -12.88 0.96 -6.21
C VAL A 27 -12.06 0.55 -5.00
N LEU A 28 -10.77 0.22 -5.18
CA LEU A 28 -9.90 -0.19 -4.06
C LEU A 28 -9.69 0.95 -3.05
N SER A 29 -9.50 2.19 -3.52
CA SER A 29 -9.33 3.36 -2.65
C SER A 29 -10.60 3.67 -1.85
N PHE A 30 -11.77 3.48 -2.45
CA PHE A 30 -13.05 3.62 -1.77
C PHE A 30 -13.24 2.52 -0.71
N LEU A 31 -12.96 1.26 -1.05
CA LEU A 31 -13.01 0.15 -0.09
C LEU A 31 -12.06 0.36 1.08
N TYR A 32 -10.84 0.85 0.82
CA TYR A 32 -9.89 1.18 1.88
C TYR A 32 -10.37 2.33 2.76
N SER A 33 -10.94 3.39 2.16
CA SER A 33 -11.55 4.48 2.91
C SER A 33 -12.70 4.00 3.81
N LEU A 34 -13.56 3.10 3.32
CA LEU A 34 -14.63 2.50 4.12
C LEU A 34 -14.09 1.67 5.28
N TYR A 35 -13.06 0.85 5.04
CA TYR A 35 -12.36 0.11 6.08
C TYR A 35 -11.86 1.04 7.20
N LEU A 36 -11.19 2.14 6.84
CA LEU A 36 -10.66 3.10 7.81
C LEU A 36 -11.75 3.80 8.63
N VAL A 37 -12.90 4.10 8.00
CA VAL A 37 -14.06 4.66 8.73
C VAL A 37 -14.56 3.69 9.80
N VAL A 38 -14.63 2.39 9.49
CA VAL A 38 -15.05 1.36 10.44
C VAL A 38 -14.05 1.24 11.60
N VAL A 39 -12.76 1.13 11.29
CA VAL A 39 -11.68 1.07 12.28
C VAL A 39 -11.73 2.27 13.23
N LYS A 40 -11.84 3.48 12.68
CA LYS A 40 -11.92 4.72 13.47
C LYS A 40 -13.17 4.78 14.36
N ARG A 41 -14.31 4.26 13.89
CA ARG A 41 -15.55 4.21 14.67
C ARG A 41 -15.47 3.25 15.85
N ASN A 42 -14.77 2.14 15.68
CA ASN A 42 -14.56 1.16 16.74
C ASN A 42 -13.53 1.63 17.78
N GLY A 43 -12.79 2.71 17.50
CA GLY A 43 -11.69 3.15 18.33
C GLY A 43 -10.52 2.17 18.26
N ASP A 44 -10.31 1.56 17.09
CA ASP A 44 -9.23 0.61 16.84
C ASP A 44 -8.09 1.29 16.04
N LEU A 45 -6.89 0.73 16.14
CA LEU A 45 -5.77 1.05 15.26
C LEU A 45 -5.89 0.26 13.94
N ASP A 46 -5.51 0.88 12.82
CA ASP A 46 -5.37 0.20 11.53
C ASP A 46 -4.46 -1.04 11.69
N MET A 47 -5.01 -2.21 11.44
CA MET A 47 -4.28 -3.47 11.58
C MET A 47 -3.06 -3.54 10.65
N VAL A 48 -3.14 -2.92 9.47
CA VAL A 48 -2.00 -2.86 8.55
C VAL A 48 -0.89 -2.03 9.18
N THR A 49 -1.22 -0.89 9.80
CA THR A 49 -0.26 -0.07 10.54
C THR A 49 0.37 -0.87 11.68
N TYR A 50 -0.42 -1.59 12.49
CA TYR A 50 0.12 -2.44 13.56
C TYR A 50 1.13 -3.48 13.05
N TRP A 51 0.74 -4.26 12.03
CA TRP A 51 1.60 -5.33 11.50
C TRP A 51 2.86 -4.81 10.83
N ILE A 52 2.75 -3.75 10.03
CA ILE A 52 3.92 -3.12 9.40
C ILE A 52 4.88 -2.59 10.47
N SER A 53 4.35 -2.00 11.55
CA SER A 53 5.17 -1.47 12.64
C SER A 53 5.89 -2.57 13.39
N ARG A 54 5.17 -3.64 13.76
CA ARG A 54 5.76 -4.80 14.43
C ARG A 54 6.84 -5.47 13.59
N LEU A 55 6.57 -5.72 12.30
CA LEU A 55 7.55 -6.35 11.42
C LEU A 55 8.76 -5.44 11.18
N SER A 56 8.57 -4.12 11.14
CA SER A 56 9.67 -3.16 11.01
C SER A 56 10.55 -3.15 12.25
N HIS A 57 9.96 -3.25 13.44
CA HIS A 57 10.67 -3.42 14.70
C HIS A 57 11.51 -4.71 14.70
N GLU A 58 10.88 -5.85 14.38
CA GLU A 58 11.57 -7.15 14.28
C GLU A 58 12.71 -7.12 13.24
N THR A 59 12.50 -6.42 12.11
CA THR A 59 13.53 -6.21 11.09
C THR A 59 14.69 -5.35 11.62
N ALA A 60 14.42 -4.28 12.37
CA ALA A 60 15.47 -3.44 12.97
C ALA A 60 16.29 -4.22 14.02
N LEU A 61 15.64 -5.06 14.84
CA LEU A 61 16.32 -5.97 15.77
C LEU A 61 17.22 -6.96 15.00
N PHE A 62 16.72 -7.55 13.92
CA PHE A 62 17.48 -8.44 13.06
C PHE A 62 18.70 -7.75 12.41
N MET A 63 18.60 -6.46 12.11
CA MET A 63 19.68 -5.63 11.58
C MET A 63 20.68 -5.15 12.66
N GLY A 64 20.47 -5.48 13.94
CA GLY A 64 21.42 -5.19 15.03
C GLY A 64 21.09 -3.96 15.89
N VAL A 65 19.89 -3.39 15.77
CA VAL A 65 19.43 -2.26 16.61
C VAL A 65 18.86 -2.78 17.92
N ALA A 66 19.71 -3.14 18.88
CA ALA A 66 19.28 -3.78 20.13
C ALA A 66 18.41 -2.89 21.04
N ASP A 67 18.52 -1.57 20.91
CA ASP A 67 17.79 -0.54 21.66
C ASP A 67 16.51 -0.07 20.94
N CYS A 68 15.98 -0.86 20.01
CA CYS A 68 14.75 -0.50 19.30
C CYS A 68 13.53 -0.64 20.23
N GLU A 69 12.75 0.42 20.35
CA GLU A 69 11.46 0.46 21.01
C GLU A 69 10.31 0.37 20.00
N TRP A 70 9.16 -0.11 20.48
CA TRP A 70 7.91 -0.15 19.72
C TRP A 70 6.72 0.16 20.63
N SER A 71 5.93 1.16 20.24
CA SER A 71 4.69 1.53 20.92
C SER A 71 3.62 1.91 19.91
N CYS A 72 2.38 1.52 20.17
CA CYS A 72 1.24 1.83 19.30
C CYS A 72 0.16 2.57 20.08
N PHE A 73 -0.43 3.54 19.40
CA PHE A 73 -1.54 4.37 19.83
C PHE A 73 -2.64 4.31 18.75
N LEU A 74 -3.77 4.98 18.98
CA LEU A 74 -4.90 4.97 18.04
C LEU A 74 -4.59 5.66 16.72
N ASP A 75 -3.69 6.64 16.73
CA ASP A 75 -3.28 7.42 15.56
C ASP A 75 -2.14 6.75 14.78
N GLY A 76 -1.34 5.87 15.41
CA GLY A 76 -0.37 5.01 14.75
C GLY A 76 0.68 4.45 15.70
N CYS A 77 1.81 3.99 15.18
CA CYS A 77 2.86 3.37 15.98
C CYS A 77 4.21 4.05 15.79
N TYR A 78 4.96 4.15 16.89
CA TYR A 78 6.33 4.59 16.92
C TYR A 78 7.25 3.38 16.98
N VAL A 79 8.23 3.34 16.09
CA VAL A 79 9.26 2.31 16.05
C VAL A 79 10.62 2.98 15.85
N GLY A 80 11.59 2.65 16.70
CA GLY A 80 12.94 3.15 16.52
C GLY A 80 13.75 3.19 17.80
N ARG A 81 14.82 3.98 17.79
CA ARG A 81 15.65 4.24 18.97
C ARG A 81 15.80 5.74 19.19
N GLU A 82 16.43 6.12 20.30
CA GLU A 82 16.71 7.53 20.58
C GLU A 82 17.42 8.21 19.39
N GLY A 83 16.89 9.35 18.95
CA GLY A 83 17.39 10.09 17.78
C GLY A 83 16.97 9.54 16.40
N ARG A 84 16.34 8.35 16.32
CA ARG A 84 15.86 7.72 15.07
C ARG A 84 14.51 7.03 15.26
N MET A 85 13.52 7.80 15.70
CA MET A 85 12.13 7.33 15.86
C MET A 85 11.33 7.54 14.56
N VAL A 86 10.71 6.49 14.06
CA VAL A 86 9.80 6.54 12.91
C VAL A 86 8.36 6.37 13.39
N ASN A 87 7.50 7.32 13.02
CA ASN A 87 6.07 7.22 13.25
C ASN A 87 5.39 6.64 12.00
N ILE A 88 4.73 5.50 12.15
CA ILE A 88 4.03 4.76 11.11
C ILE A 88 2.53 5.00 11.32
N LEU A 89 1.97 5.81 10.42
CA LEU A 89 0.56 6.22 10.40
C LEU A 89 -0.13 5.65 9.14
N GLU A 90 -1.43 5.90 9.02
CA GLU A 90 -2.19 5.64 7.79
C GLU A 90 -1.48 6.26 6.56
N GLY A 91 -1.29 5.47 5.50
CA GLY A 91 -0.57 5.87 4.30
C GLY A 91 0.95 5.66 4.36
N CYS A 92 1.57 5.77 5.54
CA CYS A 92 2.98 5.38 5.75
C CYS A 92 3.14 3.85 5.84
N ASN A 93 2.07 3.15 6.20
CA ASN A 93 1.98 1.69 6.18
C ASN A 93 2.02 1.06 4.77
N GLY A 94 2.21 1.85 3.70
CA GLY A 94 2.43 1.36 2.34
C GLY A 94 1.18 0.89 1.58
N LEU A 95 0.01 0.82 2.22
CA LEU A 95 -1.16 0.21 1.58
C LEU A 95 -1.69 1.01 0.38
N ARG A 96 -1.61 2.35 0.44
CA ARG A 96 -1.98 3.22 -0.70
C ARG A 96 -1.10 2.96 -1.93
N LEU A 97 0.20 2.73 -1.73
CA LEU A 97 1.13 2.37 -2.81
C LEU A 97 0.77 0.97 -3.37
N ALA A 98 0.47 0.02 -2.50
CA ALA A 98 0.06 -1.32 -2.88
C ALA A 98 -1.25 -1.30 -3.71
N ILE A 99 -2.21 -0.43 -3.38
CA ILE A 99 -3.44 -0.20 -4.16
C ILE A 99 -3.11 0.34 -5.57
N VAL A 100 -2.23 1.33 -5.69
CA VAL A 100 -1.81 1.87 -7.00
C VAL A 100 -1.13 0.79 -7.83
N TYR A 101 -0.27 -0.03 -7.22
CA TYR A 101 0.35 -1.18 -7.87
C TYR A 101 -0.70 -2.18 -8.38
N ALA A 102 -1.66 -2.58 -7.54
CA ALA A 102 -2.71 -3.52 -7.93
C ALA A 102 -3.56 -2.97 -9.09
N ALA A 103 -3.91 -1.68 -9.04
CA ALA A 103 -4.61 -1.01 -10.11
C ALA A 103 -3.81 -1.00 -11.42
N TYR A 104 -2.49 -0.82 -11.35
CA TYR A 104 -1.61 -0.89 -12.52
C TYR A 104 -1.56 -2.30 -13.14
N VAL A 105 -1.38 -3.33 -12.32
CA VAL A 105 -1.36 -4.73 -12.78
C VAL A 105 -2.67 -5.10 -13.49
N ILE A 106 -3.80 -4.74 -12.88
CA ILE A 106 -5.13 -4.99 -13.48
C ILE A 106 -5.36 -4.09 -14.70
N GLY A 107 -4.86 -2.85 -14.68
CA GLY A 107 -4.91 -1.93 -15.82
C GLY A 107 -4.28 -2.54 -17.06
N ILE A 108 -3.09 -3.14 -16.92
CA ILE A 108 -2.37 -3.78 -18.02
C ILE A 108 -3.00 -5.14 -18.38
N GLY A 109 -3.06 -6.05 -17.41
CA GLY A 109 -3.45 -7.45 -17.64
C GLY A 109 -4.96 -7.68 -17.75
N GLY A 110 -5.79 -6.66 -17.47
CA GLY A 110 -7.24 -6.80 -17.36
C GLY A 110 -7.69 -7.54 -16.10
N TRP A 111 -9.01 -7.65 -15.91
CA TRP A 111 -9.63 -8.43 -14.82
C TRP A 111 -9.60 -9.93 -15.11
N THR A 112 -8.43 -10.48 -15.39
CA THR A 112 -8.22 -11.93 -15.54
C THR A 112 -7.76 -12.53 -14.22
N TRP A 113 -7.99 -13.82 -14.02
CA TRP A 113 -7.51 -14.54 -12.83
C TRP A 113 -6.00 -14.38 -12.60
N ARG A 114 -5.20 -14.38 -13.68
CA ARG A 114 -3.74 -14.18 -13.61
C ARG A 114 -3.39 -12.81 -13.06
N SER A 115 -4.03 -11.75 -13.56
CA SER A 115 -3.81 -10.38 -13.09
C SER A 115 -4.25 -10.18 -11.64
N LEU A 116 -5.36 -10.80 -11.24
CA LEU A 116 -5.86 -10.72 -9.86
C LEU A 116 -4.90 -11.40 -8.88
N VAL A 117 -4.40 -12.60 -9.22
CA VAL A 117 -3.39 -13.30 -8.42
C VAL A 117 -2.09 -12.50 -8.37
N GLN A 118 -1.64 -11.96 -9.50
CA GLN A 118 -0.42 -11.13 -9.54
C GLN A 118 -0.57 -9.86 -8.70
N ALA A 119 -1.72 -9.18 -8.78
CA ALA A 119 -2.02 -8.02 -7.96
C ALA A 119 -1.97 -8.39 -6.47
N PHE A 120 -2.64 -9.47 -6.07
CA PHE A 120 -2.66 -9.94 -4.68
C PHE A 120 -1.27 -10.31 -4.15
N VAL A 121 -0.50 -11.12 -4.88
CA VAL A 121 0.89 -11.46 -4.50
C VAL A 121 1.74 -10.21 -4.39
N GLY A 122 1.60 -9.28 -5.34
CA GLY A 122 2.35 -8.05 -5.32
C GLY A 122 1.99 -7.12 -4.14
N LEU A 123 0.78 -7.19 -3.57
CA LEU A 123 0.47 -6.50 -2.32
C LEU A 123 1.42 -6.95 -1.20
N PHE A 124 1.63 -8.26 -1.02
CA PHE A 124 2.55 -8.78 -0.01
C PHE A 124 4.00 -8.39 -0.29
N VAL A 125 4.42 -8.48 -1.56
CA VAL A 125 5.79 -8.11 -1.95
C VAL A 125 6.05 -6.64 -1.68
N VAL A 126 5.14 -5.74 -2.07
CA VAL A 126 5.26 -4.29 -1.79
C VAL A 126 5.37 -4.05 -0.28
N GLN A 127 4.58 -4.74 0.53
CA GLN A 127 4.62 -4.56 1.98
C GLN A 127 5.90 -5.10 2.62
N LEU A 128 6.44 -6.22 2.11
CA LEU A 128 7.73 -6.74 2.54
C LEU A 128 8.85 -5.72 2.31
N PHE A 129 8.92 -5.11 1.11
CA PHE A 129 9.89 -4.06 0.83
C PHE A 129 9.67 -2.81 1.69
N ASN A 130 8.42 -2.46 2.00
CA ASN A 130 8.11 -1.34 2.88
C ASN A 130 8.63 -1.57 4.31
N VAL A 131 8.44 -2.78 4.85
CA VAL A 131 8.99 -3.17 6.16
C VAL A 131 10.51 -3.06 6.18
N VAL A 132 11.19 -3.58 5.15
CA VAL A 132 12.66 -3.49 5.04
C VAL A 132 13.12 -2.04 4.95
N ARG A 133 12.43 -1.20 4.17
CA ARG A 133 12.70 0.24 4.09
C ARG A 133 12.61 0.90 5.46
N ILE A 134 11.54 0.65 6.21
CA ILE A 134 11.35 1.27 7.53
C ILE A 134 12.42 0.77 8.51
N GLY A 135 12.68 -0.53 8.56
CA GLY A 135 13.76 -1.09 9.38
C GLY A 135 15.13 -0.46 9.07
N SER A 136 15.42 -0.21 7.78
CA SER A 136 16.66 0.44 7.33
C SER A 136 16.74 1.92 7.72
N LEU A 137 15.61 2.62 7.92
CA LEU A 137 15.60 4.00 8.39
C LEU A 137 15.88 4.09 9.91
N ILE A 138 15.64 3.00 10.64
CA ILE A 138 15.88 2.89 12.09
C ILE A 138 17.33 2.46 12.37
N ALA A 139 17.84 1.51 11.59
CA ALA A 139 19.23 1.01 11.66
C ALA A 139 20.28 2.13 11.51
#